data_AF-A0A9D6MC04-F1
#
_entry.id   AF-A0A9D6MC04-F1
#
_cell.length_a   1.000
_cell.length_b   1.000
_cell.length_c   1.000
_cell.angle_alpha   90.00
_cell.angle_beta   90.00
_cell.angle_gamma   90.00
#
_symmetry.space_group_name_H-M   'P 1'
#
loop_
_entity.id
_entity.type
_entity.pdbx_description
1 polymer ?
#
loop_
_entity_poly.entity_id
_entity_poly.type
_entity_poly.pdbx_seq_one_letter_code
_entity_poly.pdbx_strand_id
1 'polypeptide(L)'
;TRAATPIVYHDPDKQLLLTYLPMEMGLPANEGERVIGRLVQQVIQVLAAEKRKGYLFTPQAMLTLQGMSDRVLEADGVTPEMREAQRQQVALIQQMLAADEAALVELAKQNDQLLDYNFFDMLTASAEAAAADGDMPSAQRLLDLRAKLIPLTSLGQQSQAQAQMLEDTARELENIGDNLTQGKYLDLIVEARDDDKVAALIALARPLADYAFFQKLSERIDAAHGAERDRLFQLREMVLQTSQEIDAAAQARVQQTAAVIRQLLSAPDPRPIIRQILPMIDESFMAVLSANVEHAQKNNRPDIAKRLQELADIVVETLNDSAPPEIRLINELLSADSDDAARALLRNRAPEVTPEVLQTMDALIADMNRNGQGTTAERLTQLKEMAGREAAAARWMK
;
A
#
# COMPACT_ATOMS: atom_id res chain seq x y z
N THR A 1 29.91 31.66 5.05
CA THR A 1 29.38 32.52 6.13
C THR A 1 27.97 32.90 5.76
N ARG A 2 26.95 32.29 6.40
CA ARG A 2 25.54 32.70 6.20
C ARG A 2 25.39 34.12 6.77
N ALA A 3 24.87 35.06 5.98
CA ALA A 3 24.60 36.41 6.46
C ALA A 3 23.45 36.37 7.47
N ALA A 4 23.66 36.94 8.65
CA ALA A 4 22.63 37.10 9.67
C ALA A 4 21.49 37.98 9.10
N THR A 5 20.33 37.39 8.85
CA THR A 5 19.20 38.05 8.18
C THR A 5 17.97 38.07 9.10
N PRO A 6 17.33 39.24 9.33
CA PRO A 6 16.07 39.32 10.05
C PRO A 6 14.95 38.61 9.27
N ILE A 7 14.03 37.96 9.99
CA ILE A 7 12.95 37.17 9.40
C ILE A 7 11.61 37.63 9.98
N VAL A 8 10.61 37.76 9.12
CA VAL A 8 9.19 37.88 9.50
C VAL A 8 8.45 36.73 8.83
N TYR A 9 7.82 35.88 9.63
CA TYR A 9 6.96 34.81 9.16
C TYR A 9 5.50 35.19 9.38
N HIS A 10 4.66 34.94 8.38
CA HIS A 10 3.24 35.28 8.40
C HIS A 10 2.41 34.11 7.87
N ASP A 11 1.40 33.72 8.65
CA ASP A 11 0.37 32.76 8.25
C ASP A 11 -1.02 33.37 8.54
N PRO A 12 -1.82 33.69 7.50
CA PRO A 12 -3.13 34.28 7.67
C PRO A 12 -4.20 33.32 8.18
N ASP A 13 -4.05 32.03 7.88
CA ASP A 13 -5.05 31.03 8.22
C ASP A 13 -4.92 30.66 9.70
N LYS A 14 -3.68 30.64 10.20
CA LYS A 14 -3.35 30.42 11.62
C LYS A 14 -3.30 31.69 12.46
N GLN A 15 -3.53 32.86 11.85
CA GLN A 15 -3.42 34.18 12.49
C GLN A 15 -2.07 34.35 13.22
N LEU A 16 -0.98 33.97 12.56
CA LEU A 16 0.36 33.95 13.12
C LEU A 16 1.23 35.03 12.45
N LEU A 17 1.92 35.82 13.28
CA LEU A 17 2.96 36.75 12.85
C LEU A 17 4.15 36.60 13.79
N LEU A 18 5.23 35.98 13.31
CA LEU A 18 6.45 35.75 14.07
C LEU A 18 7.56 36.64 13.53
N THR A 19 8.42 37.13 14.42
CA THR A 19 9.57 37.97 14.07
C THR A 19 10.83 37.41 14.70
N TYR A 20 11.94 37.40 13.98
CA TYR A 20 13.24 36.94 14.46
C TYR A 20 14.32 37.92 14.01
N LEU A 21 15.11 38.39 14.97
CA LEU A 21 16.25 39.27 14.73
C LEU A 21 17.52 38.59 15.25
N PRO A 22 18.46 38.19 14.38
CA PRO A 22 19.69 37.53 14.82
C PRO A 22 20.54 38.46 15.69
N MET A 23 20.97 37.98 16.87
CA MET A 23 21.82 38.74 17.79
C MET A 23 23.20 39.07 17.18
N GLU A 24 23.67 38.25 16.26
CA GLU A 24 24.94 38.41 15.53
C GLU A 24 25.00 39.70 14.71
N MET A 25 23.86 40.32 14.41
CA MET A 25 23.82 41.62 13.73
C MET A 25 24.32 42.77 14.61
N GLY A 26 24.41 42.56 15.94
CA GLY A 26 24.93 43.57 16.87
C GLY A 26 24.15 44.89 16.90
N LEU A 27 22.89 44.88 16.45
CA LEU A 27 22.09 46.09 16.31
C LEU A 27 21.60 46.59 17.67
N PRO A 28 21.64 47.91 17.92
CA PRO A 28 20.92 48.53 19.03
C PRO A 28 19.41 48.22 18.97
N ALA A 29 18.75 48.08 20.12
CA ALA A 29 17.34 47.64 20.20
C ALA A 29 16.38 48.50 19.35
N ASN A 30 16.56 49.81 19.35
CA ASN A 30 15.77 50.76 18.56
C ASN A 30 15.97 50.60 17.04
N GLU A 31 17.18 50.25 16.59
CA GLU A 31 17.45 49.96 15.18
C GLU A 31 16.89 48.60 14.78
N GLY A 32 16.97 47.61 15.65
CA GLY A 32 16.33 46.30 15.48
C GLY A 32 14.81 46.40 15.28
N GLU A 33 14.13 47.16 16.15
CA GLU A 33 12.68 47.41 16.04
C GLU A 33 12.31 48.10 14.72
N ARG A 34 13.12 49.07 14.25
CA ARG A 34 12.88 49.74 12.96
C ARG A 34 13.01 48.78 11.78
N VAL A 35 13.98 47.86 11.83
CA VAL A 35 14.16 46.86 10.78
C VAL A 35 12.96 45.91 10.74
N ILE A 36 12.57 45.35 11.88
CA ILE A 36 11.41 44.46 11.98
C ILE A 36 10.12 45.20 11.58
N GLY A 37 9.92 46.43 12.03
CA GLY A 37 8.74 47.23 11.69
C GLY A 37 8.58 47.47 10.19
N ARG A 38 9.68 47.69 9.46
CA ARG A 38 9.64 47.81 7.98
C ARG A 38 9.22 46.49 7.31
N LEU A 39 9.73 45.36 7.79
CA LEU A 39 9.38 44.04 7.25
C LEU A 39 7.91 43.68 7.54
N VAL A 40 7.43 43.94 8.75
CA VAL A 40 6.01 43.76 9.10
C VAL A 40 5.11 44.64 8.23
N GLN A 41 5.50 45.90 8.00
CA GLN A 41 4.73 46.79 7.13
C GLN A 41 4.66 46.29 5.68
N GLN A 42 5.75 45.72 5.16
CA GLN A 42 5.76 45.09 3.84
C GLN A 42 4.77 43.92 3.76
N VAL A 43 4.74 43.05 4.79
CA VAL A 43 3.75 41.97 4.88
C VAL A 43 2.34 42.55 4.83
N ILE A 44 2.01 43.55 5.66
CA ILE A 44 0.68 44.15 5.72
C ILE A 44 0.25 44.76 4.37
N GLN A 45 1.17 45.40 3.65
CA GLN A 45 0.88 46.05 2.36
C GLN A 45 0.49 45.06 1.27
N VAL A 46 1.05 43.86 1.28
CA VAL A 46 0.76 42.81 0.28
C VAL A 46 -0.52 42.03 0.61
N LEU A 47 -1.03 42.13 1.85
CA LEU A 47 -2.27 41.47 2.26
C LEU A 47 -3.53 42.20 1.78
N ALA A 48 -4.49 41.43 1.28
CA ALA A 48 -5.86 41.88 1.02
C ALA A 48 -6.51 42.40 2.32
N ALA A 49 -7.38 43.42 2.21
CA ALA A 49 -7.96 44.11 3.35
C ALA A 49 -8.67 43.15 4.33
N GLU A 50 -9.37 42.14 3.82
CA GLU A 50 -10.11 41.15 4.60
C GLU A 50 -9.22 40.23 5.46
N LYS A 51 -7.96 40.05 5.05
CA LYS A 51 -6.97 39.24 5.78
C LYS A 51 -6.20 40.04 6.84
N ARG A 52 -6.39 41.36 6.91
CA ARG A 52 -5.72 42.24 7.88
C ARG A 52 -6.41 42.20 9.25
N LYS A 53 -6.24 41.09 9.97
CA LYS A 53 -6.84 40.88 11.30
C LYS A 53 -5.92 41.41 12.42
N GLY A 54 -6.45 41.43 13.65
CA GLY A 54 -5.81 42.05 14.82
C GLY A 54 -4.43 41.51 15.20
N TYR A 55 -4.15 40.22 14.93
CA TYR A 55 -2.87 39.58 15.27
C TYR A 55 -1.65 40.23 14.59
N LEU A 56 -1.86 40.94 13.47
CA LEU A 56 -0.80 41.66 12.76
C LEU A 56 -0.22 42.83 13.58
N PHE A 57 -0.98 43.33 14.57
CA PHE A 57 -0.54 44.40 15.46
C PHE A 57 0.14 43.89 16.73
N THR A 58 0.19 42.57 16.92
CA THR A 58 0.83 41.90 18.06
C THR A 58 1.79 40.82 17.57
N PRO A 59 2.87 41.19 16.85
CA PRO A 59 3.88 40.23 16.40
C PRO A 59 4.53 39.52 17.60
N GLN A 60 4.75 38.22 17.47
CA GLN A 60 5.45 37.43 18.48
C GLN A 60 6.94 37.43 18.17
N ALA A 61 7.76 37.97 19.07
CA ALA A 61 9.21 37.99 18.91
C ALA A 61 9.81 36.64 19.33
N MET A 62 10.56 36.01 18.42
CA MET A 62 11.26 34.75 18.61
C MET A 62 12.73 35.02 18.91
N LEU A 63 13.27 34.36 19.94
CA LEU A 63 14.66 34.54 20.37
C LEU A 63 15.66 33.83 19.48
N THR A 64 15.25 32.70 18.88
CA THR A 64 16.07 31.87 18.02
C THR A 64 15.30 31.49 16.76
N LEU A 65 16.02 31.23 15.67
CA LEU A 65 15.40 30.70 14.46
C LEU A 65 14.73 29.35 14.71
N GLN A 66 15.34 28.52 15.57
CA GLN A 66 14.75 27.24 15.99
C GLN A 66 13.41 27.46 16.70
N GLY A 67 13.33 28.39 17.66
CA GLY A 67 12.09 28.69 18.37
C GLY A 67 11.00 29.24 17.43
N MET A 68 11.38 29.97 16.39
CA MET A 68 10.45 30.38 15.33
C MET A 68 9.90 29.16 14.58
N SER A 69 10.77 28.27 14.09
CA SER A 69 10.35 27.05 13.38
C SER A 69 9.45 26.17 14.25
N ASP A 70 9.81 26.01 15.52
CA ASP A 70 9.06 25.26 16.52
C ASP A 70 7.65 25.81 16.70
N ARG A 71 7.51 27.15 16.76
CA ARG A 71 6.21 27.82 16.89
C ARG A 71 5.34 27.68 15.64
N VAL A 72 5.96 27.65 14.45
CA VAL A 72 5.25 27.36 13.19
C VAL A 72 4.71 25.94 13.22
N LEU A 73 5.56 24.96 13.56
CA LEU A 73 5.19 23.55 13.64
C LEU A 73 4.08 23.28 14.67
N GLU A 74 4.13 23.94 15.83
CA GLU A 74 3.04 23.87 16.82
C GLU A 74 1.71 24.40 16.27
N ALA A 75 1.76 25.47 15.46
CA ALA A 75 0.57 26.01 14.82
C ALA A 75 0.02 25.06 13.73
N ASP A 76 0.89 24.22 13.14
CA ASP A 76 0.54 23.09 12.26
C ASP A 76 0.10 21.81 13.02
N GLY A 77 0.03 21.86 14.35
CA GLY A 77 -0.40 20.74 15.20
C GLY A 77 0.71 19.78 15.62
N VAL A 78 1.98 20.09 15.31
CA VAL A 78 3.14 19.28 15.71
C VAL A 78 3.65 19.75 17.06
N THR A 79 3.37 18.97 18.11
CA THR A 79 3.71 19.35 19.49
C THR A 79 5.20 19.18 19.80
N PRO A 80 5.72 19.84 20.85
CA PRO A 80 7.10 19.61 21.31
C PRO A 80 7.40 18.14 21.61
N GLU A 81 6.44 17.41 22.15
CA GLU A 81 6.56 15.98 22.47
C GLU A 81 6.71 15.15 21.19
N MET A 82 5.92 15.43 20.15
CA MET A 82 6.05 14.78 18.84
C MET A 82 7.41 15.03 18.21
N ARG A 83 7.92 16.27 18.31
CA ARG A 83 9.26 16.64 17.80
C ARG A 83 10.38 15.96 18.57
N GLU A 84 10.21 15.79 19.88
CA GLU A 84 11.16 15.06 20.71
C GLU A 84 11.16 13.57 20.38
N ALA A 85 9.98 12.95 20.23
CA ALA A 85 9.86 11.56 19.81
C ALA A 85 10.54 11.33 18.46
N GLN A 86 10.31 12.20 17.47
CA GLN A 86 10.97 12.10 16.16
C GLN A 86 12.50 12.25 16.27
N ARG A 87 13.00 13.18 17.09
CA ARG A 87 14.44 13.35 17.34
C ARG A 87 15.07 12.10 17.97
N GLN A 88 14.37 11.47 18.92
CA GLN A 88 14.81 10.22 19.53
C GLN A 88 14.86 9.08 18.52
N GLN A 89 13.86 8.96 17.66
CA GLN A 89 13.84 7.95 16.59
C GLN A 89 15.00 8.15 15.60
N VAL A 90 15.26 9.40 15.17
CA VAL A 90 16.41 9.70 14.27
C VAL A 90 17.74 9.35 14.94
N ALA A 91 17.91 9.68 16.22
CA ALA A 91 19.11 9.31 16.97
C ALA A 91 19.26 7.78 17.08
N LEU A 92 18.16 7.06 17.29
CA LEU A 92 18.15 5.60 17.35
C LEU A 92 18.54 4.98 15.99
N ILE A 93 18.03 5.50 14.87
CA ILE A 93 18.43 5.06 13.53
C ILE A 93 19.94 5.23 13.34
N GLN A 94 20.50 6.39 13.71
CA GLN A 94 21.94 6.63 13.58
C GLN A 94 22.76 5.66 14.43
N GLN A 95 22.32 5.36 15.65
CA GLN A 95 22.96 4.37 16.51
C GLN A 95 22.89 2.97 15.90
N MET A 96 21.73 2.56 15.39
CA MET A 96 21.52 1.26 14.76
C MET A 96 22.31 1.08 13.46
N LEU A 97 22.46 2.14 12.65
CA LEU A 97 23.29 2.12 11.44
C LEU A 97 24.80 1.98 11.76
N ALA A 98 25.23 2.48 12.91
CA ALA A 98 26.62 2.38 13.36
C ALA A 98 26.91 1.09 14.15
N ALA A 99 25.87 0.38 14.59
CA ALA A 99 25.98 -0.84 15.38
C ALA A 99 26.45 -2.03 14.54
N ASP A 100 27.23 -2.92 15.17
CA ASP A 100 27.45 -4.26 14.62
C ASP A 100 26.21 -5.15 14.84
N GLU A 101 26.24 -6.37 14.33
CA GLU A 101 25.08 -7.26 14.35
C GLU A 101 24.64 -7.63 15.77
N ALA A 102 25.58 -7.85 16.70
CA ALA A 102 25.26 -8.18 18.08
C ALA A 102 24.65 -6.98 18.83
N ALA A 103 25.23 -5.79 18.64
CA ALA A 103 24.73 -4.55 19.21
C ALA A 103 23.37 -4.16 18.61
N LEU A 104 23.13 -4.42 17.32
CA LEU A 104 21.85 -4.15 16.67
C LEU A 104 20.72 -4.97 17.29
N VAL A 105 20.95 -6.26 17.57
CA VAL A 105 19.95 -7.12 18.24
C VAL A 105 19.62 -6.59 19.63
N GLU A 106 20.61 -6.16 20.39
CA GLU A 106 20.39 -5.62 21.73
C GLU A 106 19.66 -4.27 21.68
N LEU A 107 20.06 -3.37 20.78
CA LEU A 107 19.38 -2.09 20.55
C LEU A 107 17.92 -2.29 20.12
N ALA A 108 17.65 -3.27 19.25
CA ALA A 108 16.30 -3.59 18.82
C ALA A 108 15.42 -4.02 20.00
N LYS A 109 15.92 -4.93 20.86
CA LYS A 109 15.20 -5.39 22.05
C LYS A 109 14.96 -4.29 23.07
N GLN A 110 15.97 -3.47 23.35
CA GLN A 110 15.86 -2.39 24.35
C GLN A 110 14.89 -1.30 23.92
N ASN A 111 14.74 -1.07 22.61
CA ASN A 111 13.94 0.00 22.06
C ASN A 111 12.70 -0.52 21.33
N ASP A 112 12.28 -1.77 21.56
CA ASP A 112 11.23 -2.44 20.80
C ASP A 112 9.92 -1.63 20.69
N GLN A 113 9.54 -0.93 21.77
CA GLN A 113 8.36 -0.06 21.80
C GLN A 113 8.46 1.17 20.88
N LEU A 114 9.67 1.60 20.54
CA LEU A 114 9.93 2.71 19.62
C LEU A 114 10.02 2.24 18.17
N LEU A 115 10.06 0.93 17.92
CA LEU A 115 10.18 0.31 16.60
C LEU A 115 8.78 -0.05 16.06
N ASP A 116 7.93 0.97 16.03
CA ASP A 116 6.55 0.88 15.56
C ASP A 116 6.45 1.15 14.04
N TYR A 117 5.21 1.15 13.51
CA TYR A 117 4.97 1.46 12.10
C TYR A 117 5.58 2.80 11.69
N ASN A 118 5.47 3.84 12.52
CA ASN A 118 5.99 5.17 12.21
C ASN A 118 7.51 5.17 12.06
N PHE A 119 8.22 4.41 12.91
CA PHE A 119 9.67 4.25 12.79
C PHE A 119 10.08 3.60 11.46
N PHE A 120 9.39 2.53 11.06
CA PHE A 120 9.67 1.84 9.80
C PHE A 120 9.28 2.66 8.56
N ASP A 121 8.22 3.45 8.64
CA ASP A 121 7.83 4.40 7.60
C ASP A 121 8.88 5.51 7.48
N MET A 122 9.38 6.04 8.60
CA MET A 122 10.44 7.05 8.59
C MET A 122 11.75 6.52 8.00
N LEU A 123 12.13 5.26 8.31
CA LEU A 123 13.26 4.59 7.69
C LEU A 123 13.11 4.50 6.17
N THR A 124 11.91 4.14 5.70
CA THR A 124 11.59 3.99 4.27
C THR A 124 11.64 5.34 3.56
N ALA A 125 10.98 6.36 4.10
CA ALA A 125 11.01 7.72 3.56
C ALA A 125 12.42 8.31 3.52
N SER A 126 13.25 8.00 4.52
CA SER A 126 14.67 8.43 4.54
C SER A 126 15.49 7.76 3.44
N ALA A 127 15.22 6.49 3.14
CA ALA A 127 15.88 5.77 2.06
C ALA A 127 15.47 6.32 0.69
N GLU A 128 14.17 6.61 0.49
CA GLU A 128 13.65 7.23 -0.72
C GLU A 128 14.24 8.62 -0.95
N ALA A 129 14.33 9.44 0.09
CA ALA A 129 14.96 10.76 0.02
C ALA A 129 16.45 10.67 -0.38
N ALA A 130 17.21 9.75 0.24
CA ALA A 130 18.60 9.52 -0.11
C ALA A 130 18.77 9.06 -1.57
N ALA A 131 17.88 8.19 -2.06
CA ALA A 131 17.89 7.75 -3.45
C ALA A 131 17.57 8.91 -4.42
N ALA A 132 16.60 9.76 -4.07
CA ALA A 132 16.23 10.95 -4.86
C ALA A 132 17.39 11.97 -4.96
N ASP A 133 18.17 12.10 -3.89
CA ASP A 133 19.38 12.94 -3.85
C ASP A 133 20.60 12.30 -4.53
N GLY A 134 20.48 11.06 -5.03
CA GLY A 134 21.54 10.32 -5.73
C GLY A 134 22.49 9.54 -4.82
N ASP A 135 22.25 9.52 -3.50
CA ASP A 135 23.01 8.73 -2.52
C ASP A 135 22.44 7.32 -2.38
N MET A 136 22.55 6.54 -3.48
CA MET A 136 22.14 5.14 -3.53
C MET A 136 22.80 4.27 -2.44
N PRO A 137 24.10 4.43 -2.08
CA PRO A 137 24.71 3.67 -0.99
C PRO A 137 24.03 3.90 0.37
N SER A 138 23.61 5.12 0.69
CA SER A 138 22.90 5.39 1.94
C SER A 138 21.47 4.87 1.91
N ALA A 139 20.77 5.00 0.77
CA ALA A 139 19.44 4.42 0.59
C ALA A 139 19.46 2.90 0.83
N GLN A 140 20.42 2.18 0.24
CA GLN A 140 20.55 0.74 0.43
C GLN A 140 20.83 0.37 1.89
N ARG A 141 21.73 1.10 2.57
CA ARG A 141 22.02 0.84 3.99
C ARG A 141 20.79 0.98 4.89
N LEU A 142 19.93 1.96 4.63
CA LEU A 142 18.67 2.16 5.36
C LEU A 142 17.68 1.01 5.11
N LEU A 143 17.55 0.56 3.85
CA LEU A 143 16.70 -0.58 3.50
C LEU A 143 17.21 -1.89 4.10
N ASP A 144 18.52 -2.11 4.10
CA ASP A 144 19.15 -3.28 4.71
C ASP A 144 18.95 -3.30 6.24
N LEU A 145 19.07 -2.13 6.89
CA LEU A 145 18.77 -1.99 8.31
C LEU A 145 17.30 -2.33 8.60
N ARG A 146 16.37 -1.77 7.81
CA ARG A 146 14.94 -2.09 7.91
C ARG A 146 14.68 -3.59 7.81
N ALA A 147 15.27 -4.25 6.81
CA ALA A 147 15.12 -5.69 6.61
C ALA A 147 15.64 -6.51 7.80
N LYS A 148 16.75 -6.11 8.42
CA LYS A 148 17.30 -6.77 9.62
C LYS A 148 16.45 -6.55 10.86
N LEU A 149 15.83 -5.37 11.01
CA LEU A 149 15.04 -5.02 12.19
C LEU A 149 13.68 -5.72 12.23
N ILE A 150 13.01 -5.93 11.09
CA ILE A 150 11.71 -6.61 11.04
C ILE A 150 11.68 -7.90 11.88
N PRO A 151 12.54 -8.91 11.64
CA PRO A 151 12.49 -10.16 12.41
C PRO A 151 12.89 -10.01 13.90
N LEU A 152 13.51 -8.89 14.27
CA LEU A 152 13.99 -8.64 15.63
C LEU A 152 12.98 -7.90 16.52
N THR A 153 11.91 -7.36 15.92
CA THR A 153 10.93 -6.50 16.62
C THR A 153 9.64 -7.25 16.89
N SER A 154 8.95 -6.89 17.98
CA SER A 154 7.60 -7.40 18.27
C SER A 154 6.64 -7.09 17.12
N LEU A 155 6.76 -5.90 16.51
CA LEU A 155 5.96 -5.52 15.35
C LEU A 155 6.15 -6.49 14.17
N GLY A 156 7.39 -6.75 13.77
CA GLY A 156 7.66 -7.63 12.64
C GLY A 156 7.35 -9.09 12.96
N GLN A 157 7.56 -9.54 14.20
CA GLN A 157 7.13 -10.87 14.65
C GLN A 157 5.60 -11.02 14.63
N GLN A 158 4.87 -10.00 15.09
CA GLN A 158 3.41 -9.98 15.02
C GLN A 158 2.93 -10.00 13.57
N SER A 159 3.51 -9.17 12.70
CA SER A 159 3.17 -9.14 11.28
C SER A 159 3.43 -10.49 10.60
N GLN A 160 4.57 -11.13 10.91
CA GLN A 160 4.88 -12.46 10.39
C GLN A 160 3.92 -13.53 10.93
N ALA A 161 3.58 -13.48 12.22
CA ALA A 161 2.63 -14.40 12.83
C ALA A 161 1.23 -14.25 12.21
N GLN A 162 0.77 -13.01 11.97
CA GLN A 162 -0.49 -12.74 11.30
C GLN A 162 -0.47 -13.22 9.85
N ALA A 163 0.62 -13.00 9.11
CA ALA A 163 0.75 -13.50 7.74
C ALA A 163 0.71 -15.04 7.69
N GLN A 164 1.42 -15.71 8.60
CA GLN A 164 1.40 -17.18 8.70
C GLN A 164 0.01 -17.67 9.08
N MET A 165 -0.65 -17.02 10.05
CA MET A 165 -2.00 -17.37 10.47
C MET A 165 -3.01 -17.23 9.32
N LEU A 166 -2.90 -16.17 8.51
CA LEU A 166 -3.75 -15.98 7.33
C LEU A 166 -3.53 -17.10 6.32
N GLU A 167 -2.27 -17.46 6.03
CA GLU A 167 -1.93 -18.56 5.11
C GLU A 167 -2.44 -19.92 5.61
N ASP A 168 -2.23 -20.22 6.89
CA ASP A 168 -2.72 -21.46 7.50
C ASP A 168 -4.25 -21.53 7.49
N THR A 169 -4.92 -20.40 7.71
CA THR A 169 -6.38 -20.29 7.60
C THR A 169 -6.87 -20.49 6.17
N ALA A 170 -6.19 -19.91 5.18
CA ALA A 170 -6.53 -20.11 3.77
C ALA A 170 -6.43 -21.61 3.39
N ARG A 171 -5.33 -22.28 3.78
CA ARG A 171 -5.15 -23.72 3.55
C ARG A 171 -6.20 -24.56 4.27
N GLU A 172 -6.57 -24.19 5.49
CA GLU A 172 -7.64 -24.87 6.22
C GLU A 172 -8.98 -24.79 5.46
N LEU A 173 -9.36 -23.60 4.99
CA LEU A 173 -10.58 -23.40 4.22
C LEU A 173 -10.54 -24.15 2.89
N GLU A 174 -9.40 -24.12 2.19
CA GLU A 174 -9.19 -24.85 0.94
C GLU A 174 -9.33 -26.37 1.13
N ASN A 175 -8.74 -26.92 2.20
CA ASN A 175 -8.85 -28.34 2.53
C ASN A 175 -10.29 -28.79 2.83
N ILE A 176 -11.11 -27.89 3.37
CA ILE A 176 -12.55 -28.15 3.55
C ILE A 176 -13.27 -28.13 2.20
N GLY A 177 -12.85 -27.23 1.29
CA GLY A 177 -13.31 -27.13 -0.08
C GLY A 177 -14.83 -26.98 -0.19
N ASP A 178 -15.45 -27.74 -1.09
CA ASP A 178 -16.90 -27.71 -1.34
C ASP A 178 -17.76 -28.03 -0.12
N ASN A 179 -17.18 -28.63 0.93
CA ASN A 179 -17.89 -28.92 2.16
C ASN A 179 -17.96 -27.71 3.11
N LEU A 180 -17.40 -26.55 2.75
CA LEU A 180 -17.42 -25.33 3.56
C LEU A 180 -18.82 -24.70 3.51
N THR A 181 -19.73 -25.29 4.28
CA THR A 181 -21.08 -24.75 4.47
C THR A 181 -21.06 -23.63 5.50
N GLN A 182 -22.07 -22.75 5.47
CA GLN A 182 -22.27 -21.73 6.50
C GLN A 182 -22.30 -22.31 7.93
N GLY A 183 -22.86 -23.51 8.11
CA GLY A 183 -22.87 -24.17 9.42
C GLY A 183 -21.46 -24.50 9.92
N LYS A 184 -20.65 -25.11 9.06
CA LYS A 184 -19.24 -25.38 9.37
C LYS A 184 -18.43 -24.10 9.58
N TYR A 185 -18.69 -23.08 8.79
CA TYR A 185 -18.05 -21.78 8.95
C TYR A 185 -18.37 -21.14 10.32
N LEU A 186 -19.62 -21.26 10.78
CA LEU A 186 -20.00 -20.86 12.14
C LEU A 186 -19.28 -21.69 13.21
N ASP A 187 -19.11 -23.00 13.00
CA ASP A 187 -18.33 -23.85 13.90
C ASP A 187 -16.88 -23.38 14.00
N LEU A 188 -16.21 -23.13 12.87
CA LEU A 188 -14.84 -22.62 12.83
C LEU A 188 -14.68 -21.31 13.60
N ILE A 189 -15.61 -20.36 13.42
CA ILE A 189 -15.56 -19.07 14.12
C ILE A 189 -15.79 -19.23 15.63
N VAL A 190 -16.72 -20.09 16.05
CA VAL A 190 -17.00 -20.33 17.48
C VAL A 190 -15.86 -21.09 18.17
N GLU A 191 -15.22 -22.01 17.45
CA GLU A 191 -14.07 -22.79 17.96
C GLU A 191 -12.79 -21.97 18.03
N ALA A 192 -12.65 -20.93 17.19
CA ALA A 192 -11.52 -20.00 17.24
C ALA A 192 -11.41 -19.34 18.62
N ARG A 193 -10.24 -19.50 19.24
CA ARG A 193 -9.92 -18.93 20.57
C ARG A 193 -9.15 -17.63 20.50
N ASP A 194 -8.74 -17.26 19.31
CA ASP A 194 -7.85 -16.15 19.02
C ASP A 194 -8.56 -15.19 18.05
N ASP A 195 -8.52 -13.91 18.39
CA ASP A 195 -9.20 -12.84 17.66
C ASP A 195 -8.61 -12.68 16.25
N ASP A 196 -7.28 -12.79 16.09
CA ASP A 196 -6.64 -12.71 14.77
C ASP A 196 -7.11 -13.87 13.87
N LYS A 197 -7.34 -15.06 14.43
CA LYS A 197 -7.89 -16.21 13.69
C LYS A 197 -9.33 -15.96 13.23
N VAL A 198 -10.16 -15.35 14.07
CA VAL A 198 -11.53 -14.96 13.72
C VAL A 198 -11.51 -13.92 12.59
N ALA A 199 -10.67 -12.89 12.71
CA ALA A 199 -10.51 -11.86 11.69
C ALA A 199 -10.07 -12.46 10.35
N ALA A 200 -9.09 -13.38 10.37
CA ALA A 200 -8.63 -14.09 9.17
C ALA A 200 -9.74 -14.92 8.49
N LEU A 201 -10.54 -15.66 9.27
CA LEU A 201 -11.67 -16.43 8.74
C LEU A 201 -12.69 -15.52 8.04
N ILE A 202 -13.01 -14.37 8.64
CA ILE A 202 -13.94 -13.39 8.07
C ILE A 202 -13.38 -12.77 6.80
N ALA A 203 -12.10 -12.39 6.79
CA ALA A 203 -11.45 -11.80 5.63
C ALA A 203 -11.47 -12.76 4.42
N LEU A 204 -11.23 -14.05 4.66
CA LEU A 204 -11.12 -15.05 3.59
C LEU A 204 -12.46 -15.61 3.11
N ALA A 205 -13.47 -15.67 3.99
CA ALA A 205 -14.78 -16.27 3.68
C ALA A 205 -15.95 -15.33 3.98
N ARG A 206 -15.75 -14.01 3.81
CA ARG A 206 -16.74 -12.96 4.09
C ARG A 206 -18.16 -13.28 3.57
N PRO A 207 -18.37 -13.81 2.35
CA PRO A 207 -19.72 -14.09 1.85
C PRO A 207 -20.55 -15.05 2.72
N LEU A 208 -19.90 -15.89 3.55
CA LEU A 208 -20.59 -16.82 4.45
C LEU A 208 -21.08 -16.17 5.75
N ALA A 209 -20.52 -15.02 6.13
CA ALA A 209 -20.94 -14.21 7.28
C ALA A 209 -22.13 -13.30 6.93
N ASP A 210 -23.21 -13.89 6.42
CA ASP A 210 -24.42 -13.19 6.02
C ASP A 210 -25.45 -13.08 7.16
N TYR A 211 -26.66 -12.59 6.86
CA TYR A 211 -27.74 -12.49 7.83
C TYR A 211 -28.10 -13.84 8.50
N ALA A 212 -28.13 -14.93 7.72
CA ALA A 212 -28.47 -16.25 8.24
C ALA A 212 -27.37 -16.79 9.19
N PHE A 213 -26.12 -16.45 8.94
CA PHE A 213 -25.01 -16.72 9.86
C PHE A 213 -25.23 -16.03 11.21
N PHE A 214 -25.52 -14.72 11.21
CA PHE A 214 -25.74 -13.98 12.45
C PHE A 214 -26.99 -14.42 13.20
N GLN A 215 -28.03 -14.87 12.48
CA GLN A 215 -29.19 -15.48 13.11
C GLN A 215 -28.81 -16.75 13.88
N LYS A 216 -28.07 -17.66 13.26
CA LYS A 216 -27.60 -18.90 13.91
C LYS A 216 -26.65 -18.64 15.07
N LEU A 217 -25.77 -17.64 14.96
CA LEU A 217 -24.90 -17.24 16.06
C LEU A 217 -25.73 -16.71 17.25
N SER A 218 -26.80 -15.95 16.97
CA SER A 218 -27.73 -15.47 18.01
C SER A 218 -28.45 -16.64 18.69
N GLU A 219 -28.89 -17.64 17.93
CA GLU A 219 -29.48 -18.87 18.48
C GLU A 219 -28.50 -19.62 19.40
N ARG A 220 -27.21 -19.69 19.06
CA ARG A 220 -26.16 -20.27 19.94
C ARG A 220 -25.96 -19.47 21.23
N ILE A 221 -25.94 -18.14 21.12
CA ILE A 221 -25.82 -17.24 22.27
C ILE A 221 -27.00 -17.43 23.23
N ASP A 222 -28.21 -17.60 22.71
CA ASP A 222 -29.42 -17.84 23.50
C ASP A 222 -29.46 -19.22 24.16
N ALA A 223 -28.85 -20.22 23.54
CA ALA A 223 -28.65 -21.54 24.15
C ALA A 223 -27.50 -21.58 25.17
N ALA A 224 -26.56 -20.64 25.13
CA ALA A 224 -25.40 -20.58 26.02
C ALA A 224 -25.70 -19.88 27.35
N HIS A 225 -24.90 -20.18 28.38
CA HIS A 225 -25.06 -19.62 29.72
C HIS A 225 -23.71 -19.23 30.33
N GLY A 226 -23.74 -18.26 31.26
CA GLY A 226 -22.56 -17.79 31.99
C GLY A 226 -21.46 -17.27 31.07
N ALA A 227 -20.21 -17.61 31.39
CA ALA A 227 -19.02 -17.12 30.68
C ALA A 227 -19.01 -17.45 29.17
N GLU A 228 -19.62 -18.57 28.77
CA GLU A 228 -19.69 -18.92 27.34
C GLU A 228 -20.65 -18.01 26.57
N ARG A 229 -21.77 -17.62 27.19
CA ARG A 229 -22.69 -16.64 26.60
C ARG A 229 -21.99 -15.30 26.39
N ASP A 230 -21.25 -14.83 27.40
CA ASP A 230 -20.51 -13.57 27.34
C ASP A 230 -19.41 -13.60 26.25
N ARG A 231 -18.67 -14.71 26.15
CA ARG A 231 -17.69 -14.93 25.08
C ARG A 231 -18.34 -14.88 23.70
N LEU A 232 -19.44 -15.60 23.48
CA LEU A 232 -20.13 -15.61 22.19
C LEU A 232 -20.73 -14.25 21.82
N PHE A 233 -21.15 -13.45 22.82
CA PHE A 233 -21.54 -12.06 22.59
C PHE A 233 -20.38 -11.20 22.09
N GLN A 234 -19.21 -11.29 22.74
CA GLN A 234 -18.01 -10.55 22.31
C GLN A 234 -17.58 -10.98 20.90
N LEU A 235 -17.59 -12.29 20.63
CA LEU A 235 -17.31 -12.85 19.32
C LEU A 235 -18.26 -12.30 18.26
N ARG A 236 -19.56 -12.22 18.56
CA ARG A 236 -20.55 -11.65 17.62
C ARG A 236 -20.27 -10.19 17.30
N GLU A 237 -19.95 -9.37 18.30
CA GLU A 237 -19.61 -7.96 18.09
C GLU A 237 -18.35 -7.81 17.23
N MET A 238 -17.32 -8.63 17.51
CA MET A 238 -16.11 -8.67 16.70
C MET A 238 -16.42 -9.05 15.26
N VAL A 239 -17.15 -10.16 15.04
CA VAL A 239 -17.48 -10.62 13.69
C VAL A 239 -18.27 -9.58 12.91
N LEU A 240 -19.20 -8.89 13.58
CA LEU A 240 -19.99 -7.81 12.99
C LEU A 240 -19.11 -6.62 12.61
N GLN A 241 -18.24 -6.17 13.51
CA GLN A 241 -17.34 -5.04 13.26
C GLN A 241 -16.37 -5.35 12.11
N THR A 242 -15.66 -6.48 12.16
CA THR A 242 -14.71 -6.88 11.10
C THR A 242 -15.44 -7.01 9.75
N SER A 243 -16.65 -7.59 9.75
CA SER A 243 -17.44 -7.70 8.52
C SER A 243 -17.79 -6.33 7.93
N GLN A 244 -18.17 -5.36 8.77
CA GLN A 244 -18.48 -4.00 8.33
C GLN A 244 -17.25 -3.26 7.78
N GLU A 245 -16.09 -3.44 8.40
CA GLU A 245 -14.82 -2.85 7.95
C GLU A 245 -14.43 -3.39 6.57
N ILE A 246 -14.53 -4.71 6.38
CA ILE A 246 -14.27 -5.37 5.08
C ILE A 246 -15.25 -4.86 4.02
N ASP A 247 -16.54 -4.80 4.33
CA ASP A 247 -17.57 -4.35 3.39
C ASP A 247 -17.35 -2.88 2.99
N ALA A 248 -17.04 -2.02 3.95
CA ALA A 248 -16.76 -0.61 3.70
C ALA A 248 -15.51 -0.43 2.83
N ALA A 249 -14.44 -1.18 3.10
CA ALA A 249 -13.22 -1.18 2.29
C ALA A 249 -13.49 -1.67 0.85
N ALA A 250 -14.27 -2.75 0.69
CA ALA A 250 -14.68 -3.25 -0.62
C ALA A 250 -15.51 -2.22 -1.38
N GLN A 251 -16.47 -1.57 -0.73
CA GLN A 251 -17.28 -0.53 -1.34
C GLN A 251 -16.45 0.69 -1.75
N ALA A 252 -15.52 1.13 -0.92
CA ALA A 252 -14.60 2.22 -1.23
C ALA A 252 -13.75 1.89 -2.47
N ARG A 253 -13.21 0.67 -2.55
CA ARG A 253 -12.46 0.19 -3.71
C ARG A 253 -13.31 0.21 -4.98
N VAL A 254 -14.54 -0.29 -4.93
CA VAL A 254 -15.47 -0.25 -6.08
C VAL A 254 -15.74 1.18 -6.52
N GLN A 255 -15.95 2.11 -5.59
CA GLN A 255 -16.18 3.52 -5.91
C GLN A 255 -14.97 4.20 -6.55
N GLN A 256 -13.76 3.92 -6.03
CA GLN A 256 -12.51 4.41 -6.59
C GLN A 256 -12.31 3.87 -8.02
N THR A 257 -12.44 2.57 -8.22
CA THR A 257 -12.35 1.93 -9.54
C THR A 257 -13.37 2.51 -10.52
N ALA A 258 -14.63 2.70 -10.08
CA ALA A 258 -15.66 3.32 -10.92
C ALA A 258 -15.32 4.77 -11.30
N ALA A 259 -14.66 5.53 -10.42
CA ALA A 259 -14.18 6.88 -10.73
C ALA A 259 -13.08 6.86 -11.78
N VAL A 260 -12.12 5.94 -11.67
CA VAL A 260 -11.06 5.73 -12.65
C VAL A 260 -11.65 5.35 -14.02
N ILE A 261 -12.59 4.41 -14.07
CA ILE A 261 -13.27 4.02 -15.33
C ILE A 261 -13.96 5.23 -15.98
N ARG A 262 -14.66 6.07 -15.21
CA ARG A 262 -15.30 7.30 -15.75
C ARG A 262 -14.26 8.28 -16.31
N GLN A 263 -13.12 8.42 -15.66
CA GLN A 263 -12.02 9.25 -16.15
C GLN A 263 -11.47 8.70 -17.47
N LEU A 264 -11.24 7.39 -17.55
CA LEU A 264 -10.76 6.72 -18.76
C LEU A 264 -11.74 6.88 -19.94
N LEU A 265 -13.04 6.72 -19.70
CA LEU A 265 -14.08 6.92 -20.73
C LEU A 265 -14.16 8.37 -21.23
N SER A 266 -13.74 9.34 -20.43
CA SER A 266 -13.77 10.77 -20.78
C SER A 266 -12.48 11.23 -21.47
N ALA A 267 -11.42 10.42 -21.41
CA ALA A 267 -10.14 10.75 -22.01
C ALA A 267 -10.18 10.61 -23.54
N PRO A 268 -9.54 11.53 -24.29
CA PRO A 268 -9.35 11.37 -25.73
C PRO A 268 -8.54 10.12 -26.11
N ASP A 269 -7.56 9.77 -25.28
CA ASP A 269 -6.79 8.52 -25.35
C ASP A 269 -6.58 7.98 -23.92
N PRO A 270 -7.13 6.81 -23.57
CA PRO A 270 -6.98 6.23 -22.24
C PRO A 270 -5.61 5.57 -22.01
N ARG A 271 -4.83 5.25 -23.06
CA ARG A 271 -3.59 4.45 -22.93
C ARG A 271 -2.54 5.07 -21.98
N PRO A 272 -2.24 6.38 -22.02
CA PRO A 272 -1.26 6.97 -21.10
C PRO A 272 -1.70 6.86 -19.63
N ILE A 273 -3.01 6.98 -19.37
CA ILE A 273 -3.56 6.88 -18.02
C ILE A 273 -3.49 5.42 -17.56
N ILE A 274 -3.90 4.47 -18.41
CA ILE A 274 -3.81 3.02 -18.14
C ILE A 274 -2.38 2.65 -17.75
N ARG A 275 -1.37 3.11 -18.51
CA ARG A 275 0.05 2.85 -18.19
C ARG A 275 0.48 3.35 -16.81
N GLN A 276 -0.06 4.47 -16.35
CA GLN A 276 0.25 5.01 -15.01
C GLN A 276 -0.39 4.19 -13.89
N ILE A 277 -1.57 3.62 -14.14
CA ILE A 277 -2.32 2.86 -13.14
C ILE A 277 -2.14 1.34 -13.28
N LEU A 278 -1.27 0.85 -14.18
CA LEU A 278 -1.04 -0.58 -14.41
C LEU A 278 -0.89 -1.39 -13.10
N PRO A 279 -0.13 -0.94 -12.08
CA PRO A 279 -0.01 -1.67 -10.82
C PRO A 279 -1.33 -1.82 -10.04
N MET A 280 -2.33 -0.99 -10.33
CA MET A 280 -3.67 -1.00 -9.71
C MET A 280 -4.69 -1.82 -10.51
N ILE A 281 -4.34 -2.29 -11.72
CA ILE A 281 -5.26 -3.09 -12.55
C ILE A 281 -5.13 -4.55 -12.13
N ASP A 282 -5.98 -4.95 -11.19
CA ASP A 282 -6.12 -6.32 -10.68
C ASP A 282 -7.42 -6.98 -11.17
N GLU A 283 -7.67 -8.21 -10.73
CA GLU A 283 -8.92 -8.93 -11.03
C GLU A 283 -10.17 -8.15 -10.59
N SER A 284 -10.10 -7.43 -9.45
CA SER A 284 -11.20 -6.63 -8.93
C SER A 284 -11.51 -5.44 -9.85
N PHE A 285 -10.49 -4.83 -10.45
CA PHE A 285 -10.66 -3.79 -11.45
C PHE A 285 -11.43 -4.31 -12.66
N MET A 286 -11.01 -5.47 -13.19
CA MET A 286 -11.64 -6.09 -14.34
C MET A 286 -13.08 -6.56 -14.05
N ALA A 287 -13.35 -7.04 -12.84
CA ALA A 287 -14.68 -7.41 -12.39
C ALA A 287 -15.62 -6.19 -12.35
N VAL A 288 -15.17 -5.06 -11.79
CA VAL A 288 -15.96 -3.81 -11.76
C VAL A 288 -16.19 -3.28 -13.19
N LEU A 289 -15.19 -3.35 -14.06
CA LEU A 289 -15.34 -2.95 -15.46
C LEU A 289 -16.39 -3.82 -16.19
N SER A 290 -16.31 -5.13 -16.02
CA SER A 290 -17.28 -6.09 -16.59
C SER A 290 -18.70 -5.89 -16.05
N ALA A 291 -18.84 -5.65 -14.75
CA ALA A 291 -20.12 -5.34 -14.13
C ALA A 291 -20.74 -4.05 -14.70
N ASN A 292 -19.92 -3.03 -15.02
CA ASN A 292 -20.40 -1.81 -15.67
C ASN A 292 -20.85 -2.06 -17.11
N VAL A 293 -20.17 -2.95 -17.86
CA VAL A 293 -20.62 -3.38 -19.22
C VAL A 293 -21.99 -4.03 -19.13
N GLU A 294 -22.15 -5.02 -18.25
CA GLU A 294 -23.41 -5.75 -18.06
C GLU A 294 -24.53 -4.81 -17.59
N HIS A 295 -24.23 -3.91 -16.65
CA HIS A 295 -25.18 -2.91 -16.18
C HIS A 295 -25.63 -1.97 -17.31
N ALA A 296 -24.72 -1.52 -18.19
CA ALA A 296 -25.08 -0.70 -19.35
C ALA A 296 -25.98 -1.46 -20.34
N GLN A 297 -25.71 -2.76 -20.57
CA GLN A 297 -26.54 -3.62 -21.42
C GLN A 297 -27.96 -3.79 -20.83
N LYS A 298 -28.06 -4.14 -19.53
CA LYS A 298 -29.34 -4.30 -18.82
C LYS A 298 -30.20 -3.03 -18.82
N ASN A 299 -29.56 -1.86 -18.78
CA ASN A 299 -30.25 -0.57 -18.80
C ASN A 299 -30.50 0.00 -20.20
N ASN A 300 -30.37 -0.79 -21.27
CA ASN A 300 -30.57 -0.37 -22.66
C ASN A 300 -29.68 0.82 -23.08
N ARG A 301 -28.40 0.80 -22.67
CA ARG A 301 -27.36 1.78 -23.03
C ARG A 301 -26.26 1.13 -23.88
N PRO A 302 -26.56 0.70 -25.13
CA PRO A 302 -25.61 -0.04 -25.96
C PRO A 302 -24.40 0.79 -26.38
N ASP A 303 -24.56 2.11 -26.48
CA ASP A 303 -23.49 3.07 -26.72
C ASP A 303 -22.44 3.06 -25.60
N ILE A 304 -22.89 3.04 -24.34
CA ILE A 304 -22.02 2.97 -23.17
C ILE A 304 -21.39 1.59 -23.06
N ALA A 305 -22.17 0.52 -23.24
CA ALA A 305 -21.67 -0.85 -23.19
C ALA A 305 -20.53 -1.05 -24.19
N LYS A 306 -20.68 -0.55 -25.42
CA LYS A 306 -19.64 -0.63 -26.45
C LYS A 306 -18.37 0.12 -26.04
N ARG A 307 -18.48 1.35 -25.52
CA ARG A 307 -17.30 2.13 -25.08
C ARG A 307 -16.58 1.48 -23.89
N LEU A 308 -17.33 0.86 -22.98
CA LEU A 308 -16.76 0.11 -21.87
C LEU A 308 -16.05 -1.17 -22.34
N GLN A 309 -16.59 -1.85 -23.35
CA GLN A 309 -15.95 -3.01 -23.97
C GLN A 309 -14.65 -2.60 -24.68
N GLU A 310 -14.69 -1.54 -25.50
CA GLU A 310 -13.50 -0.97 -26.14
C GLU A 310 -12.44 -0.57 -25.09
N LEU A 311 -12.86 -0.03 -23.95
CA LEU A 311 -11.94 0.27 -22.84
C LEU A 311 -11.33 -1.00 -22.24
N ALA A 312 -12.12 -2.06 -22.03
CA ALA A 312 -11.62 -3.34 -21.52
C ALA A 312 -10.57 -3.93 -22.46
N ASP A 313 -10.81 -3.89 -23.76
CA ASP A 313 -9.89 -4.36 -24.78
C ASP A 313 -8.57 -3.57 -24.73
N ILE A 314 -8.63 -2.23 -24.63
CA ILE A 314 -7.44 -1.37 -24.50
C ILE A 314 -6.66 -1.67 -23.20
N VAL A 315 -7.34 -1.96 -22.09
CA VAL A 315 -6.69 -2.33 -20.82
C VAL A 315 -5.90 -3.64 -20.99
N VAL A 316 -6.53 -4.66 -21.58
CA VAL A 316 -5.89 -5.96 -21.85
C VAL A 316 -4.71 -5.81 -22.83
N GLU A 317 -4.88 -5.05 -23.91
CA GLU A 317 -3.79 -4.72 -24.83
C GLU A 317 -2.62 -4.06 -24.11
N THR A 318 -2.90 -3.07 -23.25
CA THR A 318 -1.85 -2.33 -22.53
C THR A 318 -1.12 -3.20 -21.50
N LEU A 319 -1.84 -4.11 -20.83
CA LEU A 319 -1.26 -5.12 -19.94
C LEU A 319 -0.32 -6.04 -20.71
N ASN A 320 -0.76 -6.55 -21.87
CA ASN A 320 0.04 -7.41 -22.72
C ASN A 320 1.28 -6.69 -23.29
N ASP A 321 1.13 -5.45 -23.74
CA ASP A 321 2.24 -4.63 -24.26
C ASP A 321 3.31 -4.38 -23.20
N SER A 322 2.87 -4.17 -21.95
CA SER A 322 3.73 -3.86 -20.81
C SER A 322 4.31 -5.10 -20.13
N ALA A 323 3.86 -6.30 -20.51
CA ALA A 323 4.37 -7.54 -19.96
C ALA A 323 5.84 -7.76 -20.39
N PRO A 324 6.69 -8.31 -19.49
CA PRO A 324 8.04 -8.71 -19.83
C PRO A 324 8.08 -9.65 -21.06
N PRO A 325 9.15 -9.64 -21.88
CA PRO A 325 9.27 -10.48 -23.06
C PRO A 325 8.96 -11.96 -22.78
N GLU A 326 9.39 -12.46 -21.64
CA GLU A 326 9.19 -13.84 -21.18
C GLU A 326 7.70 -14.13 -20.97
N ILE A 327 6.98 -13.23 -20.29
CA ILE A 327 5.54 -13.36 -20.03
C ILE A 327 4.74 -13.26 -21.32
N ARG A 328 5.11 -12.38 -22.25
CA ARG A 328 4.45 -12.27 -23.56
C ARG A 328 4.55 -13.56 -24.35
N LEU A 329 5.74 -14.15 -24.43
CA LEU A 329 5.95 -15.42 -25.11
C LEU A 329 5.10 -16.53 -24.47
N ILE A 330 5.04 -16.59 -23.13
CA ILE A 330 4.22 -17.58 -22.41
C ILE A 330 2.73 -17.41 -22.71
N ASN A 331 2.21 -16.17 -22.69
CA ASN A 331 0.80 -15.88 -22.99
C ASN A 331 0.42 -16.23 -24.43
N GLU A 332 1.31 -15.94 -25.40
CA GLU A 332 1.11 -16.35 -26.80
C GLU A 332 1.08 -17.87 -26.96
N LEU A 333 1.94 -18.61 -26.23
CA LEU A 333 1.94 -20.07 -26.24
C LEU A 333 0.67 -20.66 -25.64
N LEU A 334 0.18 -20.08 -24.54
CA LEU A 334 -1.07 -20.50 -23.89
C LEU A 334 -2.30 -20.21 -24.76
N SER A 335 -2.24 -19.15 -25.56
CA SER A 335 -3.32 -18.73 -26.47
C SER A 335 -3.28 -19.44 -27.83
N ALA A 336 -2.28 -20.30 -28.08
CA ALA A 336 -2.16 -21.00 -29.36
C ALA A 336 -3.30 -22.01 -29.56
N ASP A 337 -3.92 -21.97 -30.74
CA ASP A 337 -5.09 -22.80 -31.11
C ASP A 337 -4.85 -24.31 -31.02
N SER A 338 -3.59 -24.75 -31.05
CA SER A 338 -3.20 -26.16 -30.99
C SER A 338 -1.74 -26.34 -30.59
N ASP A 339 -1.37 -27.57 -30.24
CA ASP A 339 0.03 -27.96 -29.97
C ASP A 339 0.93 -27.72 -31.18
N ASP A 340 0.44 -27.94 -32.38
CA ASP A 340 1.24 -27.73 -33.59
C ASP A 340 1.43 -26.23 -33.87
N ALA A 341 0.43 -25.39 -33.57
CA ALA A 341 0.58 -23.94 -33.60
C ALA A 341 1.61 -23.45 -32.57
N ALA A 342 1.55 -23.98 -31.34
CA ALA A 342 2.53 -23.68 -30.29
C ALA A 342 3.95 -24.12 -30.67
N ARG A 343 4.12 -25.32 -31.25
CA ARG A 343 5.42 -25.80 -31.77
C ARG A 343 5.97 -24.89 -32.86
N ALA A 344 5.13 -24.49 -33.81
CA ALA A 344 5.56 -23.58 -34.89
C ALA A 344 6.02 -22.23 -34.33
N LEU A 345 5.30 -21.69 -33.33
CA LEU A 345 5.65 -20.46 -32.63
C LEU A 345 7.01 -20.59 -31.93
N LEU A 346 7.21 -21.67 -31.17
CA LEU A 346 8.48 -21.98 -30.49
C LEU A 346 9.66 -22.12 -31.46
N ARG A 347 9.46 -22.74 -32.62
CA ARG A 347 10.51 -22.89 -33.65
C ARG A 347 10.92 -21.55 -34.25
N ASN A 348 9.92 -20.72 -34.59
CA ASN A 348 10.16 -19.42 -35.20
C ASN A 348 10.82 -18.45 -34.21
N ARG A 349 10.52 -18.60 -32.91
CA ARG A 349 11.05 -17.77 -31.82
C ARG A 349 12.04 -18.52 -30.94
N ALA A 350 12.71 -19.55 -31.47
CA ALA A 350 13.65 -20.37 -30.70
C ALA A 350 14.76 -19.59 -29.97
N PRO A 351 15.30 -18.46 -30.51
CA PRO A 351 16.26 -17.64 -29.79
C PRO A 351 15.71 -16.97 -28.51
N GLU A 352 14.40 -16.81 -28.41
CA GLU A 352 13.72 -16.17 -27.28
C GLU A 352 13.40 -17.16 -26.16
N VAL A 353 13.53 -18.47 -26.39
CA VAL A 353 13.33 -19.51 -25.37
C VAL A 353 14.60 -19.64 -24.52
N THR A 354 14.76 -18.74 -23.55
CA THR A 354 15.92 -18.71 -22.66
C THR A 354 15.69 -19.50 -21.36
N PRO A 355 16.73 -19.79 -20.56
CA PRO A 355 16.55 -20.37 -19.22
C PRO A 355 15.61 -19.54 -18.33
N GLU A 356 15.64 -18.21 -18.45
CA GLU A 356 14.79 -17.29 -17.71
C GLU A 356 13.31 -17.48 -18.06
N VAL A 357 12.98 -17.72 -19.35
CA VAL A 357 11.61 -18.06 -19.77
C VAL A 357 11.15 -19.35 -19.09
N LEU A 358 11.99 -20.40 -19.10
CA LEU A 358 11.63 -21.68 -18.48
C LEU A 358 11.45 -21.58 -16.97
N GLN A 359 12.27 -20.78 -16.28
CA GLN A 359 12.12 -20.48 -14.85
C GLN A 359 10.83 -19.68 -14.58
N THR A 360 10.49 -18.74 -15.46
CA THR A 360 9.24 -17.98 -15.36
C THR A 360 8.03 -18.90 -15.53
N MET A 361 8.08 -19.86 -16.46
CA MET A 361 7.04 -20.88 -16.60
C MET A 361 6.91 -21.73 -15.33
N ASP A 362 8.01 -22.11 -14.67
CA ASP A 362 7.96 -22.84 -13.40
C ASP A 362 7.28 -22.05 -12.28
N ALA A 363 7.63 -20.77 -12.15
CA ALA A 363 7.00 -19.89 -11.16
C ALA A 363 5.49 -19.76 -11.41
N LEU A 364 5.07 -19.59 -12.66
CA LEU A 364 3.65 -19.51 -13.04
C LEU A 364 2.92 -20.85 -12.82
N ILE A 365 3.53 -21.98 -13.13
CA ILE A 365 2.95 -23.31 -12.84
C ILE A 365 2.71 -23.47 -11.33
N ALA A 366 3.70 -23.11 -10.51
CA ALA A 366 3.57 -23.20 -9.05
C ALA A 366 2.48 -22.25 -8.52
N ASP A 367 2.36 -21.06 -9.09
CA ASP A 367 1.32 -20.08 -8.74
C ASP A 367 -0.08 -20.57 -9.14
N MET A 368 -0.25 -21.02 -10.39
CA MET A 368 -1.51 -21.57 -10.90
C MET A 368 -1.99 -22.76 -10.07
N ASN A 369 -1.09 -23.66 -9.67
CA ASN A 369 -1.44 -24.78 -8.79
C ASN A 369 -1.89 -24.33 -7.40
N ARG A 370 -1.28 -23.28 -6.83
CA ARG A 370 -1.72 -22.68 -5.56
C ARG A 370 -3.06 -21.96 -5.68
N ASN A 371 -3.37 -21.42 -6.86
CA ASN A 371 -4.60 -20.67 -7.12
C ASN A 371 -5.73 -21.54 -7.71
N GLY A 372 -5.62 -22.88 -7.63
CA GLY A 372 -6.66 -23.82 -8.09
C GLY A 372 -6.81 -23.94 -9.62
N GLN A 373 -5.86 -23.41 -10.41
CA GLN A 373 -5.86 -23.41 -11.88
C GLN A 373 -5.13 -24.63 -12.46
N GLY A 374 -5.40 -25.83 -11.94
CA GLY A 374 -4.65 -27.05 -12.26
C GLY A 374 -4.63 -27.42 -13.76
N THR A 375 -5.74 -27.22 -14.47
CA THR A 375 -5.84 -27.51 -15.91
C THR A 375 -4.92 -26.60 -16.75
N THR A 376 -4.86 -25.31 -16.42
CA THR A 376 -3.96 -24.35 -17.07
C THR A 376 -2.50 -24.63 -16.69
N ALA A 377 -2.24 -25.03 -15.45
CA ALA A 377 -0.91 -25.42 -14.99
C ALA A 377 -0.38 -26.66 -15.74
N GLU A 378 -1.22 -27.67 -15.94
CA GLU A 378 -0.89 -28.85 -16.75
C GLU A 378 -0.60 -28.46 -18.20
N ARG A 379 -1.42 -27.59 -18.79
CA ARG A 379 -1.20 -27.06 -20.13
C ARG A 379 0.15 -26.36 -20.24
N LEU A 380 0.47 -25.48 -19.29
CA LEU A 380 1.72 -24.75 -19.26
C LEU A 380 2.92 -25.68 -19.06
N THR A 381 2.76 -26.75 -18.28
CA THR A 381 3.78 -27.81 -18.11
C THR A 381 4.12 -28.47 -19.44
N GLN A 382 3.11 -28.85 -20.23
CA GLN A 382 3.31 -29.44 -21.56
C GLN A 382 4.03 -28.47 -22.52
N LEU A 383 3.63 -27.20 -22.50
CA LEU A 383 4.26 -26.15 -23.31
C LEU A 383 5.71 -25.91 -22.89
N LYS A 384 6.02 -25.99 -21.59
CA LYS A 384 7.38 -25.87 -21.07
C LYS A 384 8.29 -27.01 -21.57
N GLU A 385 7.81 -28.26 -21.50
CA GLU A 385 8.55 -29.41 -22.03
C GLU A 385 8.78 -29.31 -23.54
N MET A 386 7.80 -28.79 -24.26
CA MET A 386 7.89 -28.53 -25.70
C MET A 386 8.93 -27.44 -26.00
N ALA A 387 8.89 -26.33 -25.27
CA ALA A 387 9.85 -25.23 -25.37
C ALA A 387 11.29 -25.70 -25.08
N GLY A 388 11.49 -26.50 -24.03
CA GLY A 388 12.79 -27.07 -23.69
C GLY A 388 13.36 -27.97 -24.78
N ARG A 389 12.52 -28.80 -25.42
CA ARG A 389 12.92 -29.67 -26.54
C ARG A 389 13.31 -28.88 -27.78
N GLU A 390 12.51 -27.88 -28.17
CA GLU A 390 12.79 -27.07 -29.36
C GLU A 390 14.01 -26.15 -29.15
N ALA A 391 14.20 -25.60 -27.94
CA ALA A 391 15.40 -24.84 -27.57
C ALA A 391 16.67 -25.72 -27.60
N ALA A 392 16.57 -26.97 -27.15
CA ALA A 392 17.66 -27.93 -27.29
C ALA A 392 17.93 -28.24 -28.77
N ALA A 393 16.92 -28.56 -29.57
CA ALA A 393 17.10 -28.87 -31.00
C ALA A 393 17.74 -27.71 -31.78
N ALA A 394 17.33 -26.47 -31.53
CA ALA A 394 17.89 -25.28 -32.18
C ALA A 394 19.38 -25.03 -31.84
N ARG A 395 19.83 -25.42 -30.65
CA ARG A 395 21.25 -25.34 -30.25
C ARG A 395 22.16 -26.35 -30.96
N TRP A 396 21.59 -27.44 -31.47
CA TRP A 396 22.34 -28.50 -32.18
C TRP A 396 22.35 -28.30 -33.71
N MET A 397 21.51 -27.41 -34.24
CA MET A 397 21.45 -27.06 -35.67
C MET A 397 22.30 -25.81 -36.04
N LYS A 398 22.85 -25.10 -35.04
CA LYS A 398 23.90 -24.09 -35.20
C LYS A 398 25.25 -24.73 -34.95
#